data_AF-M3C7A8-F1
#
_entry.id   AF-M3C7A8-F1
#
_cell.length_a   1.000
_cell.length_b   1.000
_cell.length_c   1.000
_cell.angle_alpha   90.00
_cell.angle_beta   90.00
_cell.angle_gamma   90.00
#
_symmetry.space_group_name_H-M   'P 1'
#
loop_
_entity.id
_entity.type
_entity.pdbx_description
1 polymer ?
#
loop_
_entity_poly.entity_id
_entity_poly.type
_entity_poly.pdbx_seq_one_letter_code
_entity_poly.pdbx_strand_id
1 'polypeptide(L)'
;MATVSIRDFSFIPSQLTVVADDSVTWTNDDGTDHTVTADDGSFDSGPFGPGASFTHTFRQSGTFPYHCDIHPDMRATVTVT
;
A
#
# COMPACT_ATOMS: atom_id res chain seq x y z
N MET A 1 -7.90 7.91 -8.64
CA MET A 1 -7.69 7.66 -7.19
C MET A 1 -8.21 6.28 -6.84
N ALA A 2 -7.30 5.34 -6.64
CA ALA A 2 -7.61 4.00 -6.17
C ALA A 2 -7.35 3.88 -4.67
N THR A 3 -7.96 2.89 -4.02
CA THR A 3 -7.89 2.72 -2.57
C THR A 3 -7.56 1.29 -2.20
N VAL A 4 -6.81 1.13 -1.11
CA VAL A 4 -6.51 -0.16 -0.47
C VAL A 4 -6.91 -0.06 0.99
N SER A 5 -7.74 -0.97 1.46
CA SER A 5 -8.06 -1.14 2.88
C SER A 5 -7.05 -2.09 3.51
N ILE A 6 -6.51 -1.74 4.66
CA ILE A 6 -5.74 -2.65 5.50
C ILE A 6 -6.70 -3.18 6.57
N ARG A 7 -7.03 -4.46 6.50
CA ARG A 7 -7.94 -5.12 7.44
C ARG A 7 -7.60 -6.59 7.53
N ASP A 8 -7.83 -7.20 8.70
CA ASP A 8 -7.61 -8.63 8.93
C ASP A 8 -6.15 -9.04 8.62
N PHE A 9 -5.17 -8.19 8.95
CA PHE A 9 -3.76 -8.37 8.59
C PHE A 9 -3.58 -8.63 7.08
N SER A 10 -4.23 -7.84 6.22
CA SER A 10 -4.15 -7.96 4.76
C SER A 10 -4.36 -6.62 4.06
N PHE A 11 -3.71 -6.46 2.90
CA PHE A 11 -4.00 -5.37 1.97
C PHE A 11 -5.12 -5.80 1.01
N ILE A 12 -6.19 -5.01 0.92
CA ILE A 12 -7.40 -5.33 0.17
C ILE A 12 -7.74 -4.20 -0.81
N PRO A 13 -7.66 -4.41 -2.13
CA PRO A 13 -7.21 -5.64 -2.79
C PRO A 13 -5.69 -5.85 -2.67
N SER A 14 -5.25 -7.11 -2.73
CA SER A 14 -3.81 -7.45 -2.73
C SER A 14 -3.13 -7.26 -4.10
N GLN A 15 -3.91 -7.09 -5.15
CA GLN A 15 -3.45 -6.73 -6.49
C GLN A 15 -4.29 -5.56 -6.99
N LEU A 16 -3.64 -4.48 -7.37
CA LEU A 16 -4.29 -3.27 -7.84
C LEU A 16 -3.62 -2.79 -9.13
N THR A 17 -4.41 -2.44 -10.14
CA THR A 17 -3.92 -1.83 -11.38
C THR A 17 -4.38 -0.38 -11.44
N VAL A 18 -3.46 0.54 -11.71
CA VAL A 18 -3.71 1.98 -11.93
C VAL A 18 -2.96 2.45 -13.18
N VAL A 19 -3.19 3.69 -13.61
CA VAL A 19 -2.43 4.30 -14.72
C VAL A 19 -1.33 5.21 -14.18
N ALA A 20 -0.37 5.59 -15.03
CA ALA A 20 0.61 6.61 -14.65
C ALA A 20 -0.08 7.92 -14.20
N ASP A 21 0.52 8.59 -13.22
CA ASP A 21 0.03 9.78 -12.51
C ASP A 21 -1.20 9.57 -11.60
N ASP A 22 -1.72 8.34 -11.47
CA ASP A 22 -2.72 8.03 -10.45
C ASP A 22 -2.11 8.00 -9.04
N SER A 23 -2.97 8.28 -8.06
CA SER A 23 -2.65 8.08 -6.64
C SER A 23 -3.42 6.90 -6.06
N VAL A 24 -2.72 6.17 -5.19
CA VAL A 24 -3.28 5.09 -4.35
C VAL A 24 -3.28 5.56 -2.91
N THR A 25 -4.41 5.40 -2.22
CA THR A 25 -4.55 5.68 -0.80
C THR A 25 -4.76 4.37 -0.04
N TRP A 26 -3.90 4.10 0.93
CA TRP A 26 -4.08 3.02 1.90
C TRP A 26 -4.71 3.57 3.16
N THR A 27 -5.73 2.89 3.70
CA THR A 27 -6.35 3.23 4.98
C THR A 27 -6.23 2.06 5.93
N ASN A 28 -5.80 2.33 7.16
CA ASN A 28 -5.73 1.33 8.20
C ASN A 28 -7.09 1.13 8.86
N ASP A 29 -7.86 0.14 8.41
CA ASP A 29 -9.15 -0.26 8.99
C ASP A 29 -9.00 -1.38 10.03
N ASP A 30 -7.75 -1.70 10.42
CA ASP A 30 -7.41 -2.70 11.43
C ASP A 30 -7.23 -2.05 12.82
N GLY A 31 -7.04 -2.87 13.84
CA GLY A 31 -6.87 -2.45 15.24
C GLY A 31 -5.42 -2.18 15.67
N THR A 32 -4.45 -2.30 14.77
CA THR A 32 -3.00 -2.19 15.07
C THR A 32 -2.28 -1.35 14.02
N ASP A 33 -1.07 -0.88 14.35
CA ASP A 33 -0.21 -0.15 13.42
C ASP A 33 0.25 -1.02 12.26
N HIS A 34 0.32 -0.41 11.08
CA HIS A 34 0.83 -1.03 9.86
C HIS A 34 1.75 -0.07 9.10
N THR A 35 2.45 -0.59 8.10
CA THR A 35 3.28 0.15 7.16
C THR A 35 2.90 -0.25 5.73
N VAL A 36 3.26 0.59 4.77
CA VAL A 36 3.17 0.33 3.34
C VAL A 36 4.56 0.62 2.77
N THR A 37 5.35 -0.43 2.63
CA THR A 37 6.79 -0.36 2.29
C THR A 37 7.05 -1.10 0.98
N ALA A 38 7.53 -0.38 -0.04
CA ALA A 38 7.90 -0.99 -1.31
C ALA A 38 9.12 -1.91 -1.13
N ASP A 39 9.11 -3.09 -1.76
CA ASP A 39 10.20 -4.05 -1.66
C ASP A 39 11.51 -3.51 -2.26
N ASP A 40 11.43 -2.56 -3.18
CA ASP A 40 12.57 -1.87 -3.80
C ASP A 40 12.96 -0.56 -3.09
N GLY A 41 12.26 -0.19 -2.02
CA GLY A 41 12.48 1.05 -1.28
C GLY A 41 12.00 2.32 -1.97
N SER A 42 11.21 2.22 -3.05
CA SER A 42 10.69 3.39 -3.79
C SER A 42 9.66 4.23 -3.03
N PHE A 43 8.97 3.64 -2.05
CA PHE A 43 8.10 4.34 -1.11
C PHE A 43 8.03 3.62 0.25
N ASP A 44 7.79 4.40 1.29
CA ASP A 44 7.57 3.95 2.66
C ASP A 44 6.64 4.95 3.36
N SER A 45 5.59 4.45 4.01
CA SER A 45 4.65 5.26 4.78
C SER A 45 5.15 5.63 6.18
N GLY A 46 6.13 4.89 6.70
CA GLY A 46 6.34 4.73 8.14
C GLY A 46 5.16 4.06 8.83
N PRO A 47 5.24 3.74 10.13
CA PRO A 47 4.12 3.18 10.88
C PRO A 47 2.95 4.17 10.95
N PHE A 48 1.73 3.69 10.69
CA PHE A 48 0.50 4.46 10.87
C PHE A 48 -0.60 3.61 11.51
N GLY A 49 -1.29 4.22 12.48
CA GLY A 49 -2.26 3.53 13.31
C GLY A 49 -3.69 3.48 12.75
N PRO A 50 -4.64 2.93 13.52
CA PRO A 50 -6.04 2.76 13.13
C PRO A 50 -6.70 4.05 12.66
N GLY A 51 -7.42 3.98 11.55
CA GLY A 51 -8.12 5.10 10.90
C GLY A 51 -7.22 6.08 10.14
N ALA A 52 -5.90 5.96 10.23
CA ALA A 52 -4.98 6.78 9.47
C ALA A 52 -4.81 6.27 8.04
N SER A 53 -4.40 7.18 7.14
CA SER A 53 -4.17 6.86 5.74
C SER A 53 -2.81 7.34 5.25
N PHE A 54 -2.27 6.61 4.28
CA PHE A 54 -1.08 6.96 3.51
C PHE A 54 -1.47 7.08 2.03
N THR A 55 -0.87 8.03 1.29
CA THR A 55 -1.13 8.20 -0.15
C THR A 55 0.17 8.31 -0.92
N HIS A 56 0.28 7.57 -2.02
CA HIS A 56 1.42 7.62 -2.93
C HIS A 56 0.94 7.84 -4.37
N THR A 57 1.64 8.71 -5.11
CA THR A 57 1.39 8.98 -6.53
C THR A 57 2.42 8.24 -7.39
N PHE A 58 1.95 7.33 -8.25
CA PHE A 58 2.79 6.54 -9.12
C PHE A 58 3.00 7.28 -10.45
N ARG A 59 4.23 7.72 -10.72
CA ARG A 59 4.56 8.50 -11.94
C ARG A 59 5.17 7.67 -13.07
N GLN A 60 5.51 6.42 -12.82
CA GLN A 60 6.19 5.56 -13.78
C GLN A 60 5.43 4.24 -13.90
N SER A 61 5.31 3.74 -15.13
CA SER A 61 4.77 2.40 -15.36
C SER A 61 5.71 1.35 -14.76
N GLY A 62 5.13 0.23 -14.32
CA GLY A 62 5.89 -0.82 -13.66
C GLY A 62 5.05 -1.64 -12.68
N THR A 63 5.72 -2.55 -11.99
CA THR A 63 5.14 -3.41 -10.97
C THR A 63 5.85 -3.15 -9.65
N PHE A 64 5.08 -2.78 -8.63
CA PHE A 64 5.56 -2.35 -7.33
C PHE A 64 5.03 -3.32 -6.26
N PRO A 65 5.75 -4.41 -5.97
CA PRO A 65 5.47 -5.25 -4.81
C PRO A 65 5.81 -4.48 -3.52
N TYR A 66 4.99 -4.67 -2.50
CA TYR A 66 5.14 -4.00 -1.21
C TYR A 66 4.66 -4.90 -0.08
N HIS A 67 5.09 -4.57 1.14
CA HIS A 67 4.79 -5.31 2.36
C HIS A 67 4.56 -4.38 3.56
N CYS A 68 4.19 -4.98 4.69
CA CYS A 68 4.24 -4.32 5.99
C CYS A 68 5.50 -4.79 6.73
N ASP A 69 6.36 -3.87 7.18
CA ASP A 69 7.55 -4.15 7.98
C ASP A 69 7.24 -4.75 9.36
N ILE A 70 6.08 -4.41 9.93
CA ILE A 70 5.63 -4.89 11.25
C ILE A 70 5.09 -6.32 11.15
N HIS A 71 4.41 -6.62 10.03
CA HIS A 71 3.75 -7.90 9.77
C HIS A 71 4.19 -8.45 8.39
N PRO A 72 5.38 -9.08 8.27
CA PRO A 72 6.02 -9.39 6.98
C PRO A 72 5.27 -10.35 6.05
N ASP A 73 4.25 -11.04 6.55
CA ASP A 73 3.35 -11.89 5.78
C ASP A 73 2.34 -11.08 4.95
N MET A 74 2.08 -9.82 5.34
CA MET A 74 1.25 -8.90 4.58
C MET A 74 1.99 -8.42 3.34
N ARG A 75 1.54 -8.87 2.17
CA ARG A 75 2.16 -8.53 0.87
C ARG A 75 1.09 -8.23 -0.16
N ALA A 76 1.40 -7.29 -1.05
CA ALA A 76 0.53 -6.91 -2.15
C ALA A 76 1.33 -6.26 -3.28
N THR A 77 0.66 -6.00 -4.40
CA THR A 77 1.28 -5.45 -5.60
C THR A 77 0.41 -4.36 -6.21
N VAL A 78 1.03 -3.23 -6.56
CA VAL A 78 0.45 -2.23 -7.48
C VAL A 78 1.10 -2.40 -8.85
N THR A 79 0.28 -2.49 -9.91
CA THR A 79 0.74 -2.44 -11.30
C THR A 79 0.30 -1.12 -11.92
N VAL A 80 1.23 -0.42 -12.55
CA VAL A 80 1.00 0.87 -13.21
C VAL A 80 1.16 0.68 -14.70
N THR A 81 0.09 0.93 -15.46
CA THR A 81 0.05 0.79 -16.93
C THR A 81 0.10 2.11 -17.66
#